data_AF-A0A522VKN5-F1
#
_entry.id   AF-A0A522VKN5-F1
#
_cell.length_a   1.000
_cell.length_b   1.000
_cell.length_c   1.000
_cell.angle_alpha   90.00
_cell.angle_beta   90.00
_cell.angle_gamma   90.00
#
_symmetry.space_group_name_H-M   'P 1'
#
loop_
_entity.id
_entity.type
_entity.pdbx_description
1 polymer ?
#
loop_
_entity_poly.entity_id
_entity_poly.type
_entity_poly.pdbx_seq_one_letter_code
_entity_poly.pdbx_strand_id
1 'polypeptide(L)'
;MGEGGQGVNDSRRQSSEAAQALPEARVSRRRRAPSIVWLVPLLAAVVAGYLVFERIQEFGPKITIRFQDGSGIRTGQTPIKYRGVPIGEVTAVALSPDQRHVLVHARLDRSAAPIAREGSAFWIVRPEVEFGAITGLNTVISGPEIQVLPGSGAAKSEFVGMDRAPVAYEGKGRRIVLRAARPESLRRNSPVYYRGVEVGVVHDVALGNDAAVTEIHVLVRERYANLVRADSVFWNVSGARVSAGLFKGVDIRVESLRALLAGGIAFATPQRASAPARDGAVFPLHANPRTEWLHWAPRIALPAKDDPAGTGSGFALTPQGKT
;
A
#
# COMPACT_ATOMS: atom_id res chain seq x y z
N MET A 1 128.37 -8.34 -43.53
CA MET A 1 129.22 -7.14 -43.69
C MET A 1 128.41 -6.04 -44.37
N GLY A 2 128.49 -4.81 -43.87
CA GLY A 2 127.75 -3.62 -44.36
C GLY A 2 126.64 -3.22 -43.39
N GLU A 3 126.95 -2.72 -42.19
CA GLU A 3 127.20 -1.30 -41.84
C GLU A 3 125.93 -0.43 -41.76
N GLY A 4 125.66 0.04 -40.53
CA GLY A 4 125.77 1.47 -40.25
C GLY A 4 124.48 2.29 -40.23
N GLY A 5 124.29 3.00 -39.11
CA GLY A 5 123.75 4.36 -39.20
C GLY A 5 122.66 4.72 -38.20
N GLN A 6 123.08 5.27 -37.06
CA GLN A 6 122.29 6.00 -36.08
C GLN A 6 121.56 7.24 -36.64
N GLY A 7 120.50 7.66 -35.94
CA GLY A 7 119.95 9.02 -35.97
C GLY A 7 118.69 9.10 -35.10
N VAL A 8 118.83 9.31 -33.79
CA VAL A 8 118.64 10.61 -33.12
C VAL A 8 117.23 11.21 -33.29
N ASN A 9 116.44 11.03 -32.22
CA ASN A 9 115.70 12.06 -31.49
C ASN A 9 115.04 13.21 -32.30
N ASP A 10 113.71 13.31 -32.28
CA ASP A 10 113.06 14.42 -31.59
C ASP A 10 111.53 14.25 -31.46
N SER A 11 111.09 14.19 -30.21
CA SER A 11 110.04 15.01 -29.62
C SER A 11 108.85 15.49 -30.47
N ARG A 12 107.66 15.17 -29.92
CA ARG A 12 106.47 16.04 -29.85
C ARG A 12 105.54 16.00 -31.07
N ARG A 13 104.56 15.10 -31.01
CA ARG A 13 103.12 15.33 -31.27
C ARG A 13 102.35 14.01 -31.24
N GLN A 14 101.70 13.74 -30.13
CA GLN A 14 100.38 13.09 -30.08
C GLN A 14 99.79 13.41 -28.71
N SER A 15 99.33 14.65 -28.63
CA SER A 15 98.31 15.07 -27.67
C SER A 15 97.00 14.35 -28.01
N SER A 16 96.19 14.08 -27.00
CA SER A 16 94.78 13.67 -27.03
C SER A 16 94.51 12.19 -26.73
N GLU A 17 93.53 11.99 -25.84
CA GLU A 17 92.78 10.74 -25.60
C GLU A 17 93.44 9.62 -24.78
N ALA A 18 93.60 9.88 -23.48
CA ALA A 18 93.25 8.88 -22.48
C ALA A 18 92.12 9.43 -21.62
N ALA A 19 90.91 9.39 -22.18
CA ALA A 19 89.68 9.70 -21.47
C ALA A 19 89.60 8.84 -20.19
N GLN A 20 89.29 9.51 -19.09
CA GLN A 20 88.97 8.90 -17.80
C GLN A 20 87.97 7.76 -18.01
N ALA A 21 88.34 6.55 -17.61
CA ALA A 21 87.43 5.41 -17.57
C ALA A 21 86.27 5.72 -16.60
N LEU A 22 85.10 6.04 -17.15
CA LEU A 22 83.87 6.14 -16.38
C LEU A 22 83.51 4.74 -15.85
N PRO A 23 83.10 4.59 -14.58
CA PRO A 23 82.70 3.29 -14.06
C PRO A 23 81.38 2.86 -14.74
N GLU A 24 81.40 1.70 -15.41
CA GLU A 24 80.18 1.09 -15.95
C GLU A 24 79.24 0.66 -14.81
N ALA A 25 78.09 1.32 -14.71
CA ALA A 25 77.02 0.94 -13.81
C ALA A 25 76.37 -0.36 -14.29
N ARG A 26 76.71 -1.50 -13.65
CA ARG A 26 75.93 -2.74 -13.81
C ARG A 26 74.54 -2.57 -13.23
N VAL A 27 73.57 -2.33 -14.11
CA VAL A 27 72.14 -2.31 -13.76
C VAL A 27 71.66 -3.75 -13.54
N SER A 28 71.68 -4.19 -12.29
CA SER A 28 70.86 -5.32 -11.85
C SER A 28 69.39 -4.89 -11.86
N ARG A 29 68.64 -5.30 -12.89
CA ARG A 29 67.17 -5.20 -12.90
C ARG A 29 66.61 -6.19 -11.88
N ARG A 30 66.58 -5.78 -10.61
CA ARG A 30 65.81 -6.45 -9.57
C ARG A 30 64.33 -6.33 -9.95
N ARG A 31 63.75 -7.42 -10.48
CA ARG A 31 62.29 -7.53 -10.68
C ARG A 31 61.64 -7.36 -9.31
N ARG A 32 61.09 -6.17 -9.03
CA ARG A 32 60.26 -5.95 -7.86
C ARG A 32 58.98 -6.75 -8.10
N ALA A 33 58.83 -7.89 -7.43
CA ALA A 33 57.51 -8.48 -7.27
C ALA A 33 56.61 -7.39 -6.65
N PRO A 34 55.36 -7.22 -7.11
CA PRO A 34 54.46 -6.24 -6.51
C PRO A 34 54.40 -6.54 -5.02
N SER A 35 54.80 -5.56 -4.22
CA SER A 35 54.89 -5.69 -2.77
C SER A 35 53.53 -6.07 -2.20
N ILE A 36 53.50 -6.99 -1.23
CA ILE A 36 52.32 -7.35 -0.40
C ILE A 36 51.55 -6.10 0.09
N VAL A 37 52.22 -4.96 0.21
CA VAL A 37 51.64 -3.64 0.51
C VAL A 37 50.47 -3.26 -0.41
N TRP A 38 50.44 -3.73 -1.67
CA TRP A 38 49.34 -3.46 -2.61
C TRP A 38 48.12 -4.40 -2.43
N LEU A 39 48.26 -5.50 -1.69
CA LEU A 39 47.13 -6.38 -1.37
C LEU A 39 46.16 -5.69 -0.40
N VAL A 40 46.64 -4.86 0.52
CA VAL A 40 45.77 -4.19 1.50
C VAL A 40 44.83 -3.17 0.82
N PRO A 41 45.31 -2.24 -0.05
CA PRO A 41 44.42 -1.38 -0.83
C PRO A 41 43.48 -2.14 -1.76
N LEU A 42 43.96 -3.20 -2.41
CA LEU A 42 43.14 -4.02 -3.30
C LEU A 42 42.01 -4.72 -2.52
N LEU A 43 42.33 -5.31 -1.37
CA LEU A 43 41.36 -5.94 -0.49
C LEU A 43 40.35 -4.91 0.04
N ALA A 44 40.81 -3.74 0.45
CA ALA A 44 39.93 -2.65 0.87
C ALA A 44 38.99 -2.20 -0.26
N ALA A 45 39.49 -2.10 -1.50
CA ALA A 45 38.68 -1.77 -2.67
C ALA A 45 37.64 -2.85 -3.00
N VAL A 46 37.99 -4.13 -2.84
CA VAL A 46 37.06 -5.26 -3.01
C VAL A 46 35.96 -5.23 -1.95
N VAL A 47 36.31 -4.99 -0.67
CA VAL A 47 35.33 -4.86 0.42
C VAL A 47 34.43 -3.65 0.19
N ALA A 48 34.98 -2.50 -0.20
CA ALA A 48 34.20 -1.32 -0.54
C ALA A 48 33.26 -1.58 -1.72
N GLY A 49 33.74 -2.24 -2.77
CA GLY A 49 32.94 -2.68 -3.91
C GLY A 49 31.81 -3.63 -3.50
N TYR A 50 32.11 -4.57 -2.60
CA TYR A 50 31.14 -5.53 -2.05
C TYR A 50 30.02 -4.82 -1.27
N LEU A 51 30.37 -3.91 -0.36
CA LEU A 51 29.39 -3.13 0.42
C LEU A 51 28.50 -2.24 -0.47
N VAL A 52 29.07 -1.66 -1.53
CA VAL A 52 28.30 -0.87 -2.52
C VAL A 52 27.38 -1.76 -3.35
N PHE A 53 27.84 -2.97 -3.70
CA PHE A 53 27.05 -3.91 -4.48
C PHE A 53 25.85 -4.45 -3.71
N GLU A 54 25.99 -4.78 -2.42
CA GLU A 54 24.87 -5.15 -1.55
C GLU A 54 23.82 -4.03 -1.48
N ARG A 55 24.26 -2.77 -1.32
CA ARG A 55 23.39 -1.59 -1.38
C ARG A 55 22.62 -1.49 -2.69
N ILE A 56 23.21 -1.80 -3.84
CA ILE A 56 22.52 -1.71 -5.15
C ILE A 56 21.48 -2.83 -5.33
N GLN A 57 21.65 -3.97 -4.66
CA GLN A 57 20.76 -5.13 -4.83
C GLN A 57 19.42 -5.01 -4.11
N GLU A 58 19.30 -4.14 -3.10
CA GLU A 58 18.09 -4.00 -2.29
C GLU A 58 17.07 -3.02 -2.87
N PHE A 59 17.53 -2.03 -3.65
CA PHE A 59 16.66 -0.96 -4.15
C PHE A 59 15.93 -1.34 -5.44
N GLY A 60 14.59 -1.30 -5.40
CA GLY A 60 13.75 -1.42 -6.58
C GLY A 60 13.61 -0.10 -7.37
N PRO A 61 12.64 -0.02 -8.29
CA PRO A 61 12.48 1.14 -9.17
C PRO A 61 12.13 2.42 -8.38
N LYS A 62 12.64 3.57 -8.85
CA LYS A 62 12.13 4.88 -8.42
C LYS A 62 10.84 5.17 -9.16
N ILE A 63 9.84 5.65 -8.43
CA ILE A 63 8.59 6.12 -8.99
C ILE A 63 8.31 7.56 -8.52
N THR A 64 7.62 8.31 -9.37
CA THR A 64 7.13 9.64 -9.06
C THR A 64 5.61 9.62 -9.13
N ILE A 65 4.95 9.99 -8.03
CA ILE A 65 3.50 10.03 -7.92
C ILE A 65 3.08 11.48 -7.74
N ARG A 66 2.20 11.97 -8.62
CA ARG A 66 1.65 13.32 -8.58
C ARG A 66 0.33 13.33 -7.82
N PHE A 67 0.27 13.99 -6.68
CA PHE A 67 -0.95 14.20 -5.89
C PHE A 67 -1.41 15.66 -5.97
N GLN A 68 -2.70 15.90 -5.72
CA GLN A 68 -3.22 17.27 -5.55
C GLN A 68 -2.79 17.84 -4.20
N ASP A 69 -2.84 17.02 -3.15
CA ASP A 69 -2.45 17.37 -1.78
C ASP A 69 -1.48 16.32 -1.22
N GLY A 70 -0.42 16.78 -0.55
CA GLY A 70 0.59 15.94 0.09
C GLY A 70 0.54 16.01 1.61
N SER A 71 -0.51 16.58 2.20
CA SER A 71 -0.61 16.84 3.63
C SER A 71 -0.39 15.57 4.46
N GLY A 72 0.61 15.63 5.34
CA GLY A 72 0.98 14.56 6.26
C GLY A 72 1.95 13.52 5.69
N ILE A 73 2.25 13.52 4.38
CA ILE A 73 3.28 12.66 3.81
C ILE A 73 4.66 13.14 4.28
N ARG A 74 5.49 12.21 4.74
CA ARG A 74 6.82 12.49 5.27
C ARG A 74 7.87 11.62 4.60
N THR A 75 8.95 12.27 4.17
CA THR A 75 10.14 11.62 3.64
C THR A 75 10.73 10.62 4.65
N GLY A 76 10.99 9.40 4.22
CA GLY A 76 11.56 8.31 5.02
C GLY A 76 10.63 7.73 6.08
N GLN A 77 9.37 8.17 6.16
CA GLN A 77 8.42 7.74 7.19
C GLN A 77 7.11 7.22 6.62
N THR A 78 6.67 7.72 5.46
CA THR A 78 5.44 7.27 4.82
C THR A 78 5.71 6.01 4.00
N PRO A 79 5.17 4.84 4.41
CA PRO A 79 5.32 3.62 3.65
C PRO A 79 4.35 3.59 2.46
N ILE A 80 4.76 2.89 1.39
CA ILE A 80 3.86 2.42 0.35
C ILE A 80 3.46 0.99 0.69
N LYS A 81 2.16 0.71 0.74
CA LYS A 81 1.63 -0.61 1.09
C LYS A 81 0.76 -1.19 -0.01
N TYR A 82 0.86 -2.50 -0.17
CA TYR A 82 -0.09 -3.30 -0.94
C TYR A 82 -0.70 -4.36 -0.03
N ARG A 83 -2.04 -4.34 0.12
CA ARG A 83 -2.77 -5.29 0.99
C ARG A 83 -2.19 -5.36 2.42
N GLY A 84 -1.79 -4.22 2.97
CA GLY A 84 -1.21 -4.11 4.32
C GLY A 84 0.28 -4.43 4.42
N VAL A 85 0.91 -4.95 3.37
CA VAL A 85 2.35 -5.25 3.34
C VAL A 85 3.11 -4.01 2.85
N PRO A 86 4.13 -3.51 3.59
CA PRO A 86 5.02 -2.46 3.10
C PRO A 86 5.86 -2.98 1.93
N ILE A 87 5.90 -2.23 0.85
CA ILE A 87 6.54 -2.59 -0.42
C ILE A 87 7.46 -1.48 -0.95
N GLY A 88 7.71 -0.46 -0.13
CA GLY A 88 8.46 0.72 -0.48
C GLY A 88 8.19 1.88 0.47
N GLU A 89 8.85 3.00 0.20
CA GLU A 89 8.81 4.19 1.04
C GLU A 89 8.95 5.48 0.23
N VAL A 90 8.43 6.57 0.80
CA VAL A 90 8.61 7.91 0.23
C VAL A 90 10.02 8.41 0.50
N THR A 91 10.76 8.74 -0.56
CA THR A 91 12.15 9.21 -0.49
C THR A 91 12.31 10.72 -0.60
N ALA A 92 11.35 11.43 -1.20
CA ALA A 92 11.30 12.88 -1.21
C ALA A 92 9.88 13.38 -1.54
N VAL A 93 9.57 14.60 -1.09
CA VAL A 93 8.34 15.31 -1.41
C VAL A 93 8.74 16.70 -1.93
N ALA A 94 8.27 17.05 -3.12
CA ALA A 94 8.53 18.33 -3.76
C ALA A 94 7.23 18.92 -4.29
N LEU A 95 7.19 20.23 -4.47
CA LEU A 95 6.10 20.90 -5.16
C LEU A 95 6.42 20.94 -6.66
N SER A 96 5.40 20.79 -7.52
CA SER A 96 5.59 20.94 -8.96
C SER A 96 6.03 22.37 -9.32
N PRO A 97 6.70 22.57 -10.47
CA PRO A 97 7.18 23.91 -10.88
C PRO A 97 6.07 24.97 -10.97
N ASP A 98 4.85 24.55 -11.30
CA ASP A 98 3.65 25.39 -11.37
C ASP A 98 2.94 25.57 -10.02
N GLN A 99 3.45 24.96 -8.96
CA GLN A 99 2.95 25.00 -7.59
C GLN A 99 1.53 24.40 -7.39
N ARG A 100 0.99 23.68 -8.37
CA ARG A 100 -0.38 23.14 -8.33
C ARG A 100 -0.48 21.71 -7.82
N HIS A 101 0.63 20.99 -7.76
CA HIS A 101 0.65 19.57 -7.43
C HIS A 101 1.84 19.24 -6.53
N VAL A 102 1.69 18.19 -5.73
CA VAL A 102 2.78 17.63 -4.94
C VAL A 102 3.37 16.43 -5.70
N LEU A 103 4.67 16.49 -5.96
CA LEU A 103 5.46 15.41 -6.53
C LEU A 103 6.07 14.58 -5.40
N VAL A 104 5.57 13.36 -5.24
CA VAL A 104 6.06 12.40 -4.25
C VAL A 104 7.00 11.44 -4.96
N HIS A 105 8.28 11.51 -4.64
CA HIS A 105 9.28 10.56 -5.11
C HIS A 105 9.37 9.40 -4.12
N ALA A 106 9.09 8.20 -4.59
CA ALA A 106 9.14 7.01 -3.78
C ALA A 106 10.05 5.95 -4.38
N ARG A 107 10.52 5.07 -3.51
CA ARG A 107 11.30 3.90 -3.86
C ARG A 107 10.48 2.67 -3.54
N LEU A 108 10.28 1.81 -4.52
CA LEU A 108 9.74 0.48 -4.27
C LEU A 108 10.86 -0.50 -3.96
N ASP A 109 10.53 -1.55 -3.24
CA ASP A 109 11.40 -2.71 -3.03
C ASP A 109 11.57 -3.47 -4.34
N ARG A 110 12.65 -4.24 -4.45
CA ARG A 110 12.92 -5.05 -5.66
C ARG A 110 11.80 -6.04 -5.97
N SER A 111 11.23 -6.67 -4.93
CA SER A 111 10.09 -7.58 -5.03
C SER A 111 8.82 -6.91 -5.54
N ALA A 112 8.70 -5.60 -5.34
CA ALA A 112 7.57 -4.78 -5.73
C ALA A 112 7.73 -4.11 -7.10
N ALA A 113 8.85 -4.34 -7.80
CA ALA A 113 9.06 -3.84 -9.16
C ALA A 113 7.90 -4.15 -10.15
N PRO A 114 7.22 -5.32 -10.09
CA PRO A 114 6.06 -5.61 -10.93
C PRO A 114 4.83 -4.72 -10.70
N ILE A 115 4.79 -3.94 -9.61
CA ILE A 115 3.69 -3.04 -9.26
C ILE A 115 3.81 -1.70 -10.00
N ALA A 116 5.03 -1.28 -10.37
CA ALA A 116 5.27 -0.06 -11.13
C ALA A 116 4.92 -0.25 -12.61
N ARG A 117 3.62 -0.34 -12.92
CA ARG A 117 3.08 -0.61 -14.25
C ARG A 117 1.93 0.30 -14.60
N GLU A 118 1.69 0.48 -15.89
CA GLU A 118 0.52 1.17 -16.39
C GLU A 118 -0.78 0.51 -15.87
N GLY A 119 -1.72 1.36 -15.46
CA GLY A 119 -2.93 0.95 -14.76
C GLY A 119 -2.79 0.85 -13.24
N SER A 120 -1.59 0.97 -12.68
CA SER A 120 -1.43 1.03 -11.23
C SER A 120 -1.99 2.32 -10.65
N ALA A 121 -2.82 2.19 -9.63
CA ALA A 121 -3.48 3.29 -8.95
C ALA A 121 -2.89 3.45 -7.54
N PHE A 122 -2.51 4.67 -7.18
CA PHE A 122 -1.96 5.01 -5.87
C PHE A 122 -2.88 6.02 -5.18
N TRP A 123 -3.15 5.86 -3.89
CA TRP A 123 -3.93 6.82 -3.11
C TRP A 123 -3.40 6.93 -1.68
N ILE A 124 -3.67 8.07 -1.04
CA ILE A 124 -3.27 8.32 0.34
C ILE A 124 -4.40 7.87 1.27
N VAL A 125 -4.08 7.02 2.24
CA VAL A 125 -4.98 6.64 3.32
C VAL A 125 -4.59 7.41 4.58
N ARG A 126 -5.51 8.22 5.09
CA ARG A 126 -5.35 8.96 6.34
C ARG A 126 -6.17 8.24 7.42
N PRO A 127 -5.56 7.79 8.53
CA PRO A 127 -6.34 7.21 9.61
C PRO A 127 -7.28 8.26 10.20
N GLU A 128 -8.56 7.92 10.32
CA GLU A 128 -9.54 8.76 10.97
C GLU A 128 -9.27 8.74 12.48
N VAL A 129 -9.05 9.91 13.08
CA VAL A 129 -8.82 10.02 14.53
C VAL A 129 -10.17 9.89 15.22
N GLU A 130 -10.49 8.69 15.70
CA GLU A 130 -11.61 8.51 16.64
C GLU A 130 -11.20 9.10 18.00
N PHE A 131 -11.62 10.34 18.24
CA PHE A 131 -11.49 11.02 19.53
C PHE A 131 -12.38 10.31 20.58
N GLY A 132 -11.91 9.20 21.14
CA GLY A 132 -12.69 8.48 22.15
C GLY A 132 -11.98 7.35 22.89
N ALA A 133 -10.84 6.85 22.41
CA ALA A 133 -10.18 5.70 23.00
C ALA A 133 -8.76 6.03 23.48
N ILE A 134 -8.62 6.74 24.60
CA ILE A 134 -7.35 6.65 25.33
C ILE A 134 -7.58 6.69 26.83
N THR A 135 -7.22 5.59 27.49
CA THR A 135 -6.53 5.66 28.78
C THR A 135 -5.33 4.73 28.74
N GLY A 136 -4.11 5.31 28.71
CA GLY A 136 -2.93 4.64 29.27
C GLY A 136 -1.81 4.15 28.33
N LEU A 137 -1.85 4.37 27.02
CA LEU A 137 -0.74 3.97 26.14
C LEU A 137 -0.36 5.10 25.19
N ASN A 138 0.96 5.31 25.05
CA ASN A 138 1.60 6.22 24.12
C ASN A 138 1.03 5.93 22.72
N THR A 139 0.05 6.70 22.26
CA THR A 139 -0.57 6.51 20.95
C THR A 139 0.46 6.90 19.91
N VAL A 140 1.19 5.89 19.41
CA VAL A 140 1.92 6.00 18.16
C VAL A 140 0.87 6.24 17.09
N ILE A 141 0.57 7.52 16.83
CA ILE A 141 -0.28 7.95 15.75
C ILE A 141 0.40 7.44 14.49
N SER A 142 -0.16 6.39 13.88
CA SER A 142 0.30 5.93 12.58
C SER A 142 0.09 7.09 11.61
N GLY A 143 1.18 7.57 11.01
CA GLY A 143 1.10 8.62 9.99
C GLY A 143 0.31 8.14 8.77
N PRO A 144 -0.04 9.05 7.84
CA PRO A 144 -0.69 8.64 6.61
C PRO A 144 0.22 7.68 5.83
N GLU A 145 -0.42 6.76 5.12
CA GLU A 145 0.24 5.76 4.28
C GLU A 145 -0.25 5.89 2.83
N ILE A 146 0.58 5.46 1.89
CA ILE A 146 0.20 5.37 0.48
C ILE A 146 -0.16 3.91 0.20
N GLN A 147 -1.34 3.67 -0.35
CA GLN A 147 -1.72 2.35 -0.82
C GLN A 147 -1.69 2.28 -2.33
N VAL A 148 -1.50 1.08 -2.87
CA VAL A 148 -1.44 0.82 -4.30
C VAL A 148 -2.35 -0.32 -4.71
N LEU A 149 -2.93 -0.22 -5.90
CA LEU A 149 -3.54 -1.31 -6.62
C LEU A 149 -2.73 -1.54 -7.92
N PRO A 150 -2.09 -2.71 -8.09
CA PRO A 150 -1.27 -2.99 -9.27
C PRO A 150 -2.10 -3.04 -10.57
N GLY A 151 -1.57 -2.42 -11.62
CA GLY A 151 -2.04 -2.55 -12.99
C GLY A 151 -1.40 -3.73 -13.72
N SER A 152 -1.82 -3.91 -14.98
CA SER A 152 -1.41 -5.02 -15.85
C SER A 152 -0.70 -4.56 -17.12
N GLY A 153 -0.47 -3.26 -17.30
CA GLY A 153 0.17 -2.71 -18.50
C GLY A 153 1.70 -2.71 -18.46
N ALA A 154 2.33 -1.89 -19.32
CA ALA A 154 3.78 -1.79 -19.44
C ALA A 154 4.44 -1.18 -18.18
N ALA A 155 5.74 -1.40 -17.98
CA ALA A 155 6.48 -0.79 -16.88
C ALA A 155 6.40 0.75 -16.97
N LYS A 156 6.07 1.40 -15.85
CA LYS A 156 5.88 2.85 -15.76
C LYS A 156 6.45 3.37 -14.46
N SER A 157 7.09 4.54 -14.50
CA SER A 157 7.67 5.19 -13.31
C SER A 157 6.93 6.46 -12.88
N GLU A 158 5.98 6.95 -13.68
CA GLU A 158 5.22 8.16 -13.38
C GLU A 158 3.73 7.84 -13.21
N PHE A 159 3.16 8.30 -12.12
CA PHE A 159 1.79 8.00 -11.72
C PHE A 159 1.04 9.26 -11.33
N VAL A 160 -0.26 9.25 -11.58
CA VAL A 160 -1.17 10.24 -11.02
C VAL A 160 -1.82 9.59 -9.80
N GLY A 161 -1.57 10.18 -8.64
CA GLY A 161 -2.18 9.79 -7.40
C GLY A 161 -3.66 10.16 -7.40
N MET A 162 -4.47 9.25 -6.87
CA MET A 162 -5.90 9.43 -6.67
C MET A 162 -6.16 9.94 -5.26
N ASP A 163 -7.14 10.82 -5.11
CA ASP A 163 -7.54 11.32 -3.79
C ASP A 163 -8.25 10.26 -2.95
N ARG A 164 -8.75 9.19 -3.59
CA ARG A 164 -9.51 8.10 -2.99
C ARG A 164 -9.10 6.76 -3.59
N ALA A 165 -9.38 5.68 -2.87
CA ALA A 165 -9.18 4.33 -3.37
C ALA A 165 -9.99 4.10 -4.67
N PRO A 166 -9.43 3.39 -5.66
CA PRO A 166 -10.18 3.01 -6.85
C PRO A 166 -11.25 1.98 -6.51
N VAL A 167 -12.37 2.00 -7.24
CA VAL A 167 -13.51 1.07 -7.02
C VAL A 167 -13.11 -0.41 -7.04
N ALA A 168 -12.06 -0.75 -7.80
CA ALA A 168 -11.51 -2.10 -7.89
C ALA A 168 -10.79 -2.56 -6.60
N TYR A 169 -10.34 -1.64 -5.75
CA TYR A 169 -9.67 -1.95 -4.49
C TYR A 169 -10.64 -2.37 -3.38
N GLU A 170 -11.87 -1.85 -3.41
CA GLU A 170 -12.78 -1.89 -2.26
C GLU A 170 -13.50 -3.23 -2.06
N GLY A 171 -13.07 -4.27 -2.77
CA GLY A 171 -13.43 -5.66 -2.50
C GLY A 171 -14.53 -6.22 -3.40
N LYS A 172 -14.68 -7.54 -3.34
CA LYS A 172 -15.78 -8.28 -3.99
C LYS A 172 -17.02 -8.18 -3.11
N GLY A 173 -18.18 -8.08 -3.74
CA GLY A 173 -19.45 -8.00 -3.03
C GLY A 173 -20.60 -7.54 -3.91
N ARG A 174 -21.75 -7.36 -3.27
CA ARG A 174 -22.97 -6.82 -3.86
C ARG A 174 -22.96 -5.30 -3.77
N ARG A 175 -22.93 -4.62 -4.92
CA ARG A 175 -23.13 -3.18 -5.00
C ARG A 175 -24.61 -2.88 -5.17
N ILE A 176 -25.10 -1.93 -4.40
CA ILE A 176 -26.46 -1.39 -4.52
C ILE A 176 -26.41 0.12 -4.40
N VAL A 177 -27.45 0.79 -4.88
CA VAL A 177 -27.62 2.24 -4.77
C VAL A 177 -28.86 2.50 -3.93
N LEU A 178 -28.72 3.27 -2.86
CA LEU A 178 -29.85 3.74 -2.07
C LEU A 178 -30.18 5.18 -2.47
N ARG A 179 -31.46 5.47 -2.67
CA ARG A 179 -31.95 6.81 -2.99
C ARG A 179 -32.66 7.41 -1.80
N ALA A 180 -32.27 8.63 -1.45
CA ALA A 180 -32.88 9.42 -0.38
C ALA A 180 -33.07 10.86 -0.85
N ALA A 181 -34.04 11.57 -0.26
CA ALA A 181 -34.17 13.01 -0.49
C ALA A 181 -32.97 13.80 0.07
N ARG A 182 -32.37 13.30 1.15
CA ARG A 182 -31.18 13.86 1.81
C ARG A 182 -30.28 12.72 2.28
N PRO A 183 -28.94 12.89 2.30
CA PRO A 183 -28.02 11.87 2.81
C PRO A 183 -28.15 11.63 4.31
N GLU A 184 -28.79 12.55 5.04
CA GLU A 184 -28.84 12.57 6.50
C GLU A 184 -27.41 12.48 7.10
N SER A 185 -27.21 11.73 8.20
CA SER A 185 -25.90 11.57 8.86
C SER A 185 -24.96 10.58 8.17
N LEU A 186 -25.30 10.10 6.96
CA LEU A 186 -24.51 9.09 6.26
C LEU A 186 -23.28 9.70 5.60
N ARG A 187 -22.16 9.00 5.75
CA ARG A 187 -20.86 9.38 5.19
C ARG A 187 -20.24 8.15 4.55
N ARG A 188 -19.18 8.35 3.77
CA ARG A 188 -18.31 7.24 3.36
C ARG A 188 -17.84 6.48 4.61
N ASN A 189 -17.71 5.17 4.49
CA ASN A 189 -17.41 4.23 5.58
C ASN A 189 -18.51 4.09 6.64
N SER A 190 -19.65 4.76 6.50
CA SER A 190 -20.79 4.47 7.39
C SER A 190 -21.16 2.98 7.30
N PRO A 191 -21.34 2.31 8.44
CA PRO A 191 -21.58 0.87 8.47
C PRO A 191 -22.96 0.51 7.95
N VAL A 192 -23.06 -0.66 7.31
CA VAL A 192 -24.33 -1.26 6.87
C VAL A 192 -24.59 -2.53 7.65
N TYR A 193 -25.74 -2.58 8.32
CA TYR A 193 -26.13 -3.62 9.25
C TYR A 193 -27.24 -4.51 8.70
N TYR A 194 -27.13 -5.80 8.98
CA TYR A 194 -28.22 -6.76 8.88
C TYR A 194 -28.42 -7.41 10.24
N ARG A 195 -29.59 -7.20 10.86
CA ARG A 195 -29.91 -7.71 12.21
C ARG A 195 -28.84 -7.36 13.27
N GLY A 196 -28.28 -6.16 13.19
CA GLY A 196 -27.25 -5.66 14.13
C GLY A 196 -25.82 -6.13 13.83
N VAL A 197 -25.61 -7.00 12.85
CA VAL A 197 -24.27 -7.40 12.39
C VAL A 197 -23.85 -6.50 11.24
N GLU A 198 -22.65 -5.94 11.30
CA GLU A 198 -22.10 -5.19 10.17
C GLU A 198 -21.80 -6.16 9.01
N VAL A 199 -22.38 -5.88 7.84
CA VAL A 199 -22.28 -6.73 6.64
C VAL A 199 -21.76 -5.98 5.42
N GLY A 200 -21.65 -4.66 5.50
CA GLY A 200 -21.20 -3.82 4.41
C GLY A 200 -20.87 -2.40 4.88
N VAL A 201 -20.57 -1.55 3.91
CA VAL A 201 -20.18 -0.15 4.14
C VAL A 201 -20.77 0.74 3.05
N VAL A 202 -21.01 2.01 3.41
CA VAL A 202 -21.25 3.07 2.44
C VAL A 202 -19.96 3.38 1.72
N HIS A 203 -19.95 3.11 0.42
CA HIS A 203 -18.82 3.35 -0.45
C HIS A 203 -18.77 4.83 -0.89
N ASP A 204 -19.89 5.41 -1.30
CA ASP A 204 -19.93 6.81 -1.72
C ASP A 204 -21.28 7.46 -1.47
N VAL A 205 -21.28 8.79 -1.40
CA VAL A 205 -22.48 9.60 -1.29
C VAL A 205 -22.36 10.73 -2.31
N ALA A 206 -23.26 10.73 -3.30
CA ALA A 206 -23.27 11.69 -4.40
C ALA A 206 -24.68 12.23 -4.63
N LEU A 207 -24.80 13.37 -5.31
CA LEU A 207 -26.06 13.82 -5.85
C LEU A 207 -26.36 13.04 -7.13
N GLY A 208 -27.62 12.66 -7.33
CA GLY A 208 -28.09 12.13 -8.61
C GLY A 208 -27.96 13.18 -9.72
N ASN A 209 -28.03 12.73 -10.97
CA ASN A 209 -27.84 13.58 -12.15
C ASN A 209 -28.80 14.79 -12.22
N ASP A 210 -29.99 14.68 -11.62
CA ASP A 210 -31.00 15.74 -11.55
C ASP A 210 -30.91 16.60 -10.28
N ALA A 211 -29.93 16.32 -9.41
CA ALA A 211 -29.74 16.90 -8.08
C ALA A 211 -30.95 16.81 -7.13
N ALA A 212 -32.03 16.12 -7.51
CA ALA A 212 -33.26 16.01 -6.73
C ALA A 212 -33.15 14.93 -5.66
N VAL A 213 -32.31 13.93 -5.91
CA VAL A 213 -32.06 12.81 -5.00
C VAL A 213 -30.58 12.68 -4.67
N THR A 214 -30.29 12.18 -3.47
CA THR A 214 -28.95 11.72 -3.12
C THR A 214 -28.85 10.23 -3.41
N GLU A 215 -27.81 9.84 -4.13
CA GLU A 215 -27.45 8.46 -4.41
C GLU A 215 -26.34 8.03 -3.45
N ILE A 216 -26.63 6.98 -2.67
CA ILE A 216 -25.74 6.42 -1.65
C ILE A 216 -25.31 5.06 -2.16
N HIS A 217 -24.06 4.97 -2.59
CA HIS A 217 -23.48 3.74 -3.10
C HIS A 217 -23.06 2.86 -1.92
N VAL A 218 -23.61 1.66 -1.85
CA VAL A 218 -23.36 0.70 -0.76
C VAL A 218 -22.70 -0.54 -1.34
N LEU A 219 -21.68 -1.03 -0.62
CA LEU A 219 -21.08 -2.32 -0.87
C LEU A 219 -21.38 -3.26 0.30
N VAL A 220 -22.17 -4.30 0.02
CA VAL A 220 -22.34 -5.45 0.92
C VAL A 220 -21.28 -6.48 0.59
N ARG A 221 -20.50 -6.92 1.59
CA ARG A 221 -19.37 -7.84 1.40
C ARG A 221 -19.83 -9.15 0.74
N GLU A 222 -18.97 -9.77 -0.06
CA GLU A 222 -19.25 -11.01 -0.82
C GLU A 222 -19.98 -12.09 0.00
N ARG A 223 -19.47 -12.39 1.21
CA ARG A 223 -20.08 -13.36 2.12
C ARG A 223 -21.55 -13.08 2.42
N TYR A 224 -21.94 -11.82 2.44
CA TYR A 224 -23.29 -11.36 2.79
C TYR A 224 -24.11 -10.92 1.58
N ALA A 225 -23.57 -11.03 0.35
CA ALA A 225 -24.22 -10.58 -0.87
C ALA A 225 -25.63 -11.19 -1.06
N ASN A 226 -25.82 -12.43 -0.63
CA ASN A 226 -27.11 -13.15 -0.74
C ASN A 226 -28.18 -12.69 0.26
N LEU A 227 -27.83 -11.85 1.24
CA LEU A 227 -28.81 -11.27 2.16
C LEU A 227 -29.67 -10.20 1.47
N VAL A 228 -29.11 -9.52 0.46
CA VAL A 228 -29.82 -8.47 -0.28
C VAL A 228 -30.68 -9.10 -1.37
N ARG A 229 -31.98 -8.87 -1.28
CA ARG A 229 -33.01 -9.37 -2.20
C ARG A 229 -33.70 -8.22 -2.90
N ALA A 230 -34.40 -8.53 -3.98
CA ALA A 230 -35.15 -7.53 -4.75
C ALA A 230 -36.20 -6.77 -3.92
N ASP A 231 -36.65 -7.36 -2.81
CA ASP A 231 -37.65 -6.84 -1.88
C ASP A 231 -37.07 -6.44 -0.51
N SER A 232 -35.74 -6.33 -0.40
CA SER A 232 -35.10 -5.81 0.81
C SER A 232 -35.47 -4.34 1.03
N VAL A 233 -35.65 -3.97 2.31
CA VAL A 233 -35.96 -2.60 2.72
C VAL A 233 -34.81 -2.04 3.55
N PHE A 234 -34.47 -0.77 3.32
CA PHE A 234 -33.32 -0.10 3.91
C PHE A 234 -33.77 1.13 4.70
N TRP A 235 -33.19 1.36 5.87
CA TRP A 235 -33.46 2.56 6.66
C TRP A 235 -32.21 3.12 7.32
N ASN A 236 -32.23 4.42 7.62
CA ASN A 236 -31.16 5.07 8.37
C ASN A 236 -31.24 4.69 9.86
N VAL A 237 -30.10 4.38 10.46
CA VAL A 237 -29.92 4.22 11.91
C VAL A 237 -29.12 5.42 12.44
N SER A 238 -29.75 6.60 12.51
CA SER A 238 -29.15 7.81 13.09
C SER A 238 -29.47 7.91 14.58
N GLY A 239 -28.44 8.04 15.42
CA GLY A 239 -28.47 8.00 16.89
C GLY A 239 -29.21 9.11 17.65
N ALA A 240 -30.14 9.83 17.02
CA ALA A 240 -30.89 10.89 17.69
C ALA A 240 -32.37 10.91 17.24
N ARG A 241 -33.24 10.24 18.00
CA ARG A 241 -34.31 10.86 18.81
C ARG A 241 -35.17 9.74 19.42
N VAL A 242 -34.65 9.04 20.43
CA VAL A 242 -35.55 8.33 21.35
C VAL A 242 -36.22 9.42 22.16
N SER A 243 -37.42 9.82 21.74
CA SER A 243 -38.23 10.78 22.48
C SER A 243 -38.42 10.25 23.89
N ALA A 244 -37.89 10.98 24.88
CA ALA A 244 -37.85 10.64 26.29
C ALA A 244 -39.23 10.70 26.97
N GLY A 245 -40.24 10.06 26.38
CA GLY A 245 -41.60 9.94 26.92
C GLY A 245 -42.06 8.51 27.20
N LEU A 246 -41.25 7.49 26.85
CA LEU A 246 -41.65 6.08 26.92
C LEU A 246 -40.99 5.27 28.06
N PHE A 247 -40.10 5.87 28.86
CA PHE A 247 -39.36 5.15 29.91
C PHE A 247 -40.08 5.11 31.26
N LYS A 248 -41.34 4.65 31.27
CA LYS A 248 -41.83 3.93 32.45
C LYS A 248 -41.43 2.45 32.30
N GLY A 249 -40.25 2.14 32.86
CA GLY A 249 -39.84 0.77 33.20
C GLY A 249 -39.43 -0.12 32.02
N VAL A 250 -38.19 0.04 31.53
CA VAL A 250 -37.51 -1.05 30.81
C VAL A 250 -36.02 -1.04 31.18
N ASP A 251 -35.54 -2.21 31.59
CA ASP A 251 -34.15 -2.55 31.86
C ASP A 251 -33.41 -2.66 30.50
N ILE A 252 -32.66 -1.61 30.11
CA ILE A 252 -32.07 -1.52 28.76
C ILE A 252 -30.58 -1.83 28.84
N ARG A 253 -30.20 -2.99 28.30
CA ARG A 253 -28.83 -3.45 28.07
C ARG A 253 -28.02 -2.40 27.28
N VAL A 254 -27.07 -1.81 27.97
CA VAL A 254 -26.29 -0.62 27.58
C VAL A 254 -25.29 -0.92 26.45
N GLU A 255 -24.90 -2.18 26.21
CA GLU A 255 -23.98 -2.55 25.12
C GLU A 255 -24.51 -2.25 23.71
N SER A 256 -25.82 -2.36 23.48
CA SER A 256 -26.46 -2.16 22.16
C SER A 256 -26.48 -0.69 21.71
N LEU A 257 -26.26 0.24 22.64
CA LEU A 257 -26.37 1.67 22.40
C LEU A 257 -25.15 2.25 21.67
N ARG A 258 -23.98 1.60 21.78
CA ARG A 258 -22.73 2.08 21.13
C ARG A 258 -22.78 2.01 19.60
N ALA A 259 -23.43 0.99 19.03
CA ALA A 259 -23.61 0.85 17.58
C ALA A 259 -24.57 1.90 16.98
N LEU A 260 -25.45 2.49 17.80
CA LEU A 260 -26.41 3.51 17.39
C LEU A 260 -25.82 4.93 17.35
N LEU A 261 -24.67 5.17 18.01
CA LEU A 261 -24.05 6.50 18.12
C LEU A 261 -23.29 6.92 16.86
N ALA A 262 -22.77 5.98 16.06
CA ALA A 262 -21.95 6.28 14.88
C ALA A 262 -22.77 6.62 13.60
N GLY A 263 -24.09 6.38 13.61
CA GLY A 263 -24.90 6.45 12.40
C GLY A 263 -24.64 5.27 11.45
N GLY A 264 -25.55 4.99 10.52
CA GLY A 264 -25.37 3.92 9.55
C GLY A 264 -26.65 3.58 8.80
N ILE A 265 -26.62 2.47 8.06
CA ILE A 265 -27.79 1.94 7.36
C ILE A 265 -28.10 0.57 7.92
N ALA A 266 -29.37 0.26 8.17
CA ALA A 266 -29.79 -1.10 8.42
C ALA A 266 -30.77 -1.55 7.34
N PHE A 267 -30.80 -2.86 7.09
CA PHE A 267 -31.77 -3.45 6.18
C PHE A 267 -32.33 -4.76 6.70
N ALA A 268 -33.51 -5.10 6.18
CA ALA A 268 -34.18 -6.36 6.41
C ALA A 268 -34.71 -6.91 5.10
N THR A 269 -34.84 -8.23 5.07
CA THR A 269 -35.39 -8.98 3.94
C THR A 269 -36.67 -9.67 4.41
N PRO A 270 -37.78 -9.60 3.64
CA PRO A 270 -39.03 -10.24 4.01
C PRO A 270 -38.90 -11.75 4.29
N GLN A 271 -39.81 -12.29 5.10
CA GLN A 271 -39.80 -13.72 5.47
C GLN A 271 -39.86 -14.64 4.24
N ARG A 272 -40.63 -14.23 3.22
CA ARG A 272 -40.63 -14.84 1.88
C ARG A 272 -39.79 -13.96 0.97
N ALA A 273 -38.48 -14.19 1.02
CA ALA A 273 -37.48 -13.48 0.25
C ALA A 273 -37.66 -13.72 -1.26
N SER A 274 -37.60 -12.66 -2.05
CA SER A 274 -37.52 -12.74 -3.50
C SER A 274 -36.14 -13.20 -3.99
N ALA A 275 -35.94 -13.18 -5.31
CA ALA A 275 -34.64 -13.44 -5.91
C ALA A 275 -33.56 -12.49 -5.36
N PRO A 276 -32.27 -12.90 -5.35
CA PRO A 276 -31.15 -12.01 -5.03
C PRO A 276 -31.22 -10.73 -5.85
N ALA A 277 -30.91 -9.60 -5.21
CA ALA A 277 -30.84 -8.32 -5.92
C ALA A 277 -29.79 -8.40 -7.04
N ARG A 278 -29.97 -7.62 -8.11
CA ARG A 278 -28.94 -7.44 -9.15
C ARG A 278 -27.83 -6.51 -8.64
N ASP A 279 -26.66 -6.60 -9.26
CA ASP A 279 -25.61 -5.63 -8.96
C ASP A 279 -26.03 -4.25 -9.51
N GLY A 280 -25.80 -3.20 -8.73
CA GLY A 280 -26.31 -1.86 -9.01
C GLY A 280 -27.82 -1.69 -8.82
N ALA A 281 -28.51 -2.64 -8.17
CA ALA A 281 -29.93 -2.50 -7.87
C ALA A 281 -30.20 -1.26 -7.00
N VAL A 282 -31.30 -0.57 -7.31
CA VAL A 282 -31.67 0.71 -6.67
C VAL A 282 -32.80 0.47 -5.66
N PHE A 283 -32.63 0.98 -4.44
CA PHE A 283 -33.62 0.89 -3.37
C PHE A 283 -33.91 2.26 -2.75
N PRO A 284 -35.13 2.51 -2.25
CA PRO A 284 -35.38 3.68 -1.42
C PRO A 284 -34.74 3.52 -0.04
N LEU A 285 -34.14 4.59 0.48
CA LEU A 285 -33.72 4.68 1.87
C LEU A 285 -34.82 5.34 2.70
N HIS A 286 -35.33 4.61 3.70
CA HIS A 286 -36.34 5.10 4.62
C HIS A 286 -35.70 5.83 5.82
N ALA A 287 -36.34 6.89 6.31
CA ALA A 287 -35.86 7.62 7.49
C ALA A 287 -36.02 6.81 8.79
N ASN A 288 -37.08 5.99 8.89
CA ASN A 288 -37.40 5.20 10.08
C ASN A 288 -37.82 3.77 9.70
N PRO A 289 -37.50 2.76 10.53
CA PRO A 289 -38.00 1.41 10.34
C PRO A 289 -39.50 1.31 10.68
N ARG A 290 -40.20 0.38 10.03
CA ARG A 290 -41.51 -0.11 10.48
C ARG A 290 -41.33 -1.29 11.42
N THR A 291 -42.25 -1.44 12.38
CA THR A 291 -42.25 -2.54 13.36
C THR A 291 -42.20 -3.90 12.69
N GLU A 292 -42.90 -4.09 11.58
CA GLU A 292 -42.93 -5.36 10.83
C GLU A 292 -41.55 -5.78 10.29
N TRP A 293 -40.72 -4.83 9.84
CA TRP A 293 -39.39 -5.09 9.27
C TRP A 293 -38.42 -5.66 10.30
N LEU A 294 -38.55 -5.18 11.55
CA LEU A 294 -37.70 -5.59 12.66
C LEU A 294 -37.92 -7.06 13.07
N HIS A 295 -39.08 -7.63 12.73
CA HIS A 295 -39.43 -9.01 13.07
C HIS A 295 -39.07 -10.02 11.97
N TRP A 296 -38.66 -9.56 10.78
CA TRP A 296 -38.33 -10.46 9.68
C TRP A 296 -37.08 -11.29 9.94
N ALA A 297 -37.18 -12.60 9.71
CA ALA A 297 -36.12 -13.57 9.97
C ALA A 297 -36.07 -14.68 8.91
N PRO A 298 -35.86 -14.34 7.62
CA PRO A 298 -35.76 -15.35 6.58
C PRO A 298 -34.51 -16.21 6.78
N ARG A 299 -34.62 -17.51 6.47
CA ARG A 299 -33.48 -18.43 6.45
C ARG A 299 -32.75 -18.30 5.11
N ILE A 300 -31.69 -17.50 5.08
CA ILE A 300 -30.84 -17.30 3.91
C ILE A 300 -29.48 -17.94 4.20
N ALA A 301 -29.06 -18.86 3.33
CA ALA A 301 -27.76 -19.51 3.44
C ALA A 301 -26.63 -18.51 3.17
N LEU A 302 -25.62 -18.50 4.04
CA LEU A 302 -24.37 -17.78 3.84
C LEU A 302 -23.29 -18.79 3.42
N PRO A 303 -22.37 -18.44 2.50
CA PRO A 303 -21.21 -19.25 2.24
C PRO A 303 -20.37 -19.41 3.52
N ALA A 304 -19.64 -20.53 3.59
CA ALA A 304 -18.67 -20.75 4.65
C ALA A 304 -17.74 -19.54 4.76
N LYS A 305 -17.37 -19.16 5.98
CA LYS A 305 -16.31 -18.18 6.15
C LYS A 305 -15.06 -18.86 5.59
N ASP A 306 -14.47 -18.31 4.53
CA ASP A 306 -13.18 -18.80 4.06
C ASP A 306 -12.19 -18.67 5.24
N ASP A 307 -11.85 -19.78 5.87
CA ASP A 307 -10.79 -19.82 6.87
C ASP A 307 -9.48 -19.71 6.10
N PRO A 308 -8.62 -18.71 6.37
CA PRO A 308 -7.31 -18.61 5.75
C PRO A 308 -6.33 -19.71 6.21
N ALA A 309 -6.77 -20.64 7.06
CA ALA A 309 -6.00 -21.79 7.51
C ALA A 309 -6.57 -23.07 6.87
N GLY A 310 -5.89 -23.56 5.83
CA GLY A 310 -6.13 -24.89 5.31
C GLY A 310 -5.83 -25.96 6.37
N THR A 311 -6.85 -26.40 7.10
CA THR A 311 -6.85 -27.69 7.78
C THR A 311 -8.06 -28.48 7.28
N GLY A 312 -7.95 -28.93 6.04
CA GLY A 312 -8.77 -30.02 5.54
C GLY A 312 -8.21 -31.33 6.08
N SER A 313 -8.81 -31.85 7.14
CA SER A 313 -8.76 -33.27 7.47
C SER A 313 -10.17 -33.70 7.87
N GLY A 314 -10.76 -34.54 7.02
CA GLY A 314 -12.14 -34.97 7.11
C GLY A 314 -12.45 -35.72 8.40
N PHE A 315 -13.63 -35.45 8.96
CA PHE A 315 -14.33 -36.37 9.83
C PHE A 315 -15.57 -36.86 9.09
N ALA A 316 -15.42 -37.98 8.38
CA ALA A 316 -16.55 -38.77 7.91
C ALA A 316 -17.09 -39.57 9.10
N LEU A 317 -18.20 -39.12 9.69
CA LEU A 317 -18.97 -39.94 10.62
C LEU A 317 -19.87 -40.87 9.80
N THR A 318 -19.51 -42.15 9.76
CA THR A 318 -20.38 -43.22 9.27
C THR A 318 -21.37 -43.59 10.38
N PRO A 319 -22.68 -43.67 10.12
CA PRO A 319 -23.63 -44.19 11.11
C PRO A 319 -23.64 -45.73 11.04
N GLN A 320 -23.11 -46.39 12.08
CA GLN A 320 -23.51 -47.74 12.50
C GLN A 320 -24.48 -47.53 13.67
N GLY A 321 -25.66 -48.12 13.79
CA GLY A 321 -26.25 -49.31 13.22
C GLY A 321 -27.17 -49.82 14.34
N LYS A 322 -28.48 -49.86 14.09
CA LYS A 322 -29.48 -50.38 15.03
C LYS A 322 -29.16 -51.84 15.38
N THR A 323 -29.24 -52.17 16.67
CA THR A 323 -29.85 -53.42 17.12
C THR A 323 -30.67 -53.11 18.36
#